data_AF-A0A6A4UHW7-F1
#
_entry.id   AF-A0A6A4UHW7-F1
#
_cell.length_a   1.000
_cell.length_b   1.000
_cell.length_c   1.000
_cell.angle_alpha   90.00
_cell.angle_beta   90.00
_cell.angle_gamma   90.00
#
_symmetry.space_group_name_H-M   'P 1'
#
loop_
_entity.id
_entity.type
_entity.pdbx_description
1 polymer ?
#
loop_
_entity_poly.entity_id
_entity_poly.type
_entity_poly.pdbx_seq_one_letter_code
_entity_poly.pdbx_strand_id
1 'polypeptide(L)'
;MSGSKKNISLKPLKQEIETQKAPFYFYIILMAIPVLFFVLLEVGLRVFNYGDDLFMWEQATPGKRIINPYVGKRYFSNVKNPPTTIEDTFDSSKADNSFRVFVLGESSAAGYPYMPLGSFSRYIRKRLELVYPNNKIEVVNLGMTAVCSYTVRDFMPEVIKQKPDVVLIYTGHNEYYGALGVGSLESLGKSRTLVNLYLSLNHFKTAQLVKDFLQWVVKSFGGEEKKSTGTLMSRMAKEQTIELNTENFDAGIEQFDGNMRDVIEMCKEANIPLIMGTLTYNLKDQKPFISVKSSANPDAASVFEKANEAYLKADYKSALELYRKAKDLDALRFRAPEKINSLIRQYGKEFHIAVADIDSLFNAKSQNGIVGDNLMTDHLHPTLEGFQLMGNIFFDKMKEINALPKTNSLIAYDAQDYNTKKSFLFSKADSTLAQYRITFLKNDWPFNQPKNKKNLSELIKPKNYSDSLAFRFMEDEITWIELHEKLANRLISKNKHIEALEHLLILNYQYPVIKEYYDFIDNIALALLKQNNFSDAYTVLLKRYAIKPNAFSTKWLGNIDLNNQQVKSAVKYLEESIQYDSTDIQTLYNLAGAYALEKNYSKGYQIITLVLQKDSNYPGARDLEMQLKSLNGN
;
A
#
# COMPACT_ATOMS: atom_id res chain seq x y z
N MET A 1 -1.25 -13.61 -109.04
CA MET A 1 -2.71 -13.60 -109.31
C MET A 1 -3.36 -12.62 -108.35
N SER A 2 -4.06 -11.62 -108.90
CA SER A 2 -4.80 -10.60 -108.18
C SER A 2 -5.99 -11.19 -107.42
N GLY A 3 -6.18 -10.79 -106.17
CA GLY A 3 -7.39 -11.05 -105.39
C GLY A 3 -7.73 -9.81 -104.56
N SER A 4 -8.63 -8.98 -105.11
CA SER A 4 -9.09 -7.70 -104.57
C SER A 4 -9.75 -7.82 -103.21
N LYS A 5 -9.30 -6.97 -102.26
CA LYS A 5 -9.87 -6.74 -100.93
C LYS A 5 -11.30 -6.20 -101.01
N LYS A 6 -12.21 -6.76 -100.20
CA LYS A 6 -13.43 -6.07 -99.75
C LYS A 6 -13.24 -5.71 -98.26
N ASN A 7 -13.10 -4.41 -98.01
CA ASN A 7 -13.06 -3.81 -96.69
C ASN A 7 -14.42 -3.96 -96.00
N ILE A 8 -14.47 -4.66 -94.87
CA ILE A 8 -15.56 -4.56 -93.89
C ILE A 8 -15.05 -3.65 -92.78
N SER A 9 -15.64 -2.46 -92.69
CA SER A 9 -15.39 -1.49 -91.63
C SER A 9 -16.04 -1.98 -90.34
N LEU A 10 -15.22 -2.46 -89.40
CA LEU A 10 -15.62 -2.62 -88.00
C LEU A 10 -15.44 -1.27 -87.30
N LYS A 11 -16.55 -0.59 -86.98
CA LYS A 11 -16.52 0.55 -86.03
C LYS A 11 -16.11 0.01 -84.65
N PRO A 12 -15.06 0.56 -84.00
CA PRO A 12 -14.80 0.22 -82.61
C PRO A 12 -15.87 0.91 -81.74
N LEU A 13 -16.67 0.13 -81.01
CA LEU A 13 -17.45 0.62 -79.88
C LEU A 13 -16.47 1.02 -78.77
N LYS A 14 -16.07 2.29 -78.74
CA LYS A 14 -15.59 2.91 -77.50
C LYS A 14 -16.83 3.15 -76.63
N GLN A 15 -17.17 2.18 -75.78
CA GLN A 15 -17.93 2.50 -74.58
C GLN A 15 -16.99 3.27 -73.66
N GLU A 16 -17.16 4.58 -73.59
CA GLU A 16 -16.65 5.37 -72.48
C GLU A 16 -17.37 4.86 -71.22
N ILE A 17 -16.69 4.03 -70.44
CA ILE A 17 -17.11 3.74 -69.07
C ILE A 17 -16.86 5.05 -68.31
N GLU A 18 -17.88 5.89 -68.20
CA GLU A 18 -17.90 6.95 -67.20
C GLU A 18 -17.72 6.29 -65.84
N THR A 19 -16.53 6.44 -65.26
CA THR A 19 -16.28 6.03 -63.88
C THR A 19 -17.05 6.97 -62.98
N GLN A 20 -18.33 6.67 -62.72
CA GLN A 20 -19.09 7.34 -61.68
C GLN A 20 -18.31 7.21 -60.38
N LYS A 21 -17.75 8.34 -59.92
CA LYS A 21 -17.02 8.38 -58.65
C LYS A 21 -17.99 7.94 -57.57
N ALA A 22 -17.56 6.98 -56.75
CA ALA A 22 -18.36 6.52 -55.64
C ALA A 22 -18.74 7.74 -54.77
N PRO A 23 -20.02 7.85 -54.39
CA PRO A 23 -20.47 8.99 -53.62
C PRO A 23 -19.75 9.02 -52.27
N PHE A 24 -19.48 10.20 -51.73
CA PHE A 24 -18.66 10.36 -50.52
C PHE A 24 -19.15 9.50 -49.32
N TYR A 25 -20.45 9.27 -49.19
CA TYR A 25 -21.02 8.41 -48.14
C TYR A 25 -20.61 6.94 -48.26
N PHE A 26 -20.26 6.44 -49.45
CA PHE A 26 -19.73 5.10 -49.63
C PHE A 26 -18.41 4.92 -48.84
N TYR A 27 -17.51 5.90 -48.92
CA TYR A 27 -16.25 5.87 -48.17
C TYR A 27 -16.48 6.01 -46.67
N ILE A 28 -17.46 6.82 -46.25
CA ILE A 28 -17.87 6.89 -44.84
C ILE A 28 -18.34 5.52 -44.35
N ILE A 29 -19.26 4.87 -45.06
CA ILE A 29 -19.80 3.55 -44.69
C ILE A 29 -18.70 2.49 -44.68
N LEU A 30 -17.83 2.50 -45.69
CA LEU A 30 -16.70 1.57 -45.80
C LEU A 30 -15.74 1.70 -44.60
N MET A 31 -15.48 2.92 -44.13
CA MET A 31 -14.69 3.16 -42.92
C MET A 31 -15.45 2.86 -41.63
N ALA A 32 -16.78 3.07 -41.62
CA ALA A 32 -17.61 2.85 -40.43
C ALA A 32 -17.83 1.38 -40.11
N ILE A 33 -17.92 0.49 -41.11
CA ILE A 33 -18.22 -0.94 -40.89
C ILE A 33 -17.19 -1.62 -39.97
N PRO A 34 -15.86 -1.53 -40.19
CA PRO A 34 -14.88 -2.14 -39.29
C PRO A 34 -14.91 -1.53 -37.88
N VAL A 35 -15.10 -0.23 -37.77
CA VAL A 35 -15.20 0.47 -36.47
C VAL A 35 -16.43 -0.03 -35.71
N LEU A 36 -17.58 -0.09 -36.38
CA LEU A 36 -18.82 -0.59 -35.79
C LEU A 36 -18.69 -2.05 -35.35
N PHE A 37 -18.01 -2.89 -36.14
CA PHE A 37 -17.73 -4.27 -35.75
C PHE A 37 -16.95 -4.36 -34.43
N PHE A 38 -15.85 -3.63 -34.28
CA PHE A 38 -15.07 -3.65 -33.04
C PHE A 38 -15.81 -3.03 -31.85
N VAL A 39 -16.61 -1.98 -32.09
CA VAL A 39 -17.47 -1.40 -31.04
C VAL A 39 -18.51 -2.43 -30.57
N LEU A 40 -19.20 -3.10 -31.50
CA LEU A 40 -20.19 -4.12 -31.17
C LEU A 40 -19.56 -5.34 -30.48
N LEU A 41 -18.36 -5.75 -30.93
CA LEU A 41 -17.61 -6.83 -30.30
C LEU A 41 -17.22 -6.46 -28.86
N GLU A 42 -16.67 -5.27 -28.63
CA GLU A 42 -16.31 -4.78 -27.30
C GLU A 42 -17.53 -4.71 -26.37
N VAL A 43 -18.65 -4.19 -26.87
CA VAL A 43 -19.92 -4.14 -26.12
C VAL A 43 -20.39 -5.55 -25.79
N GLY A 44 -20.38 -6.47 -26.76
CA GLY A 44 -20.75 -7.87 -26.56
C GLY A 44 -19.88 -8.53 -25.48
N LEU A 45 -18.56 -8.40 -25.58
CA LEU A 45 -17.62 -8.96 -24.59
C LEU A 45 -17.85 -8.38 -23.18
N ARG A 46 -18.18 -7.09 -23.07
CA ARG A 46 -18.52 -6.47 -21.77
C ARG A 46 -19.85 -6.98 -21.20
N VAL A 47 -20.89 -7.09 -22.04
CA VAL A 47 -22.22 -7.60 -21.62
C VAL A 47 -22.12 -9.04 -21.11
N PHE A 48 -21.29 -9.87 -21.74
CA PHE A 48 -21.05 -11.26 -21.29
C PHE A 48 -19.91 -11.39 -20.27
N ASN A 49 -19.38 -10.28 -19.75
CA ASN A 49 -18.28 -10.25 -18.78
C ASN A 49 -17.07 -11.12 -19.15
N TYR A 50 -16.65 -11.07 -20.43
CA TYR A 50 -15.48 -11.78 -20.91
C TYR A 50 -14.19 -11.22 -20.28
N GLY A 51 -13.24 -12.10 -19.94
CA GLY A 51 -11.94 -11.73 -19.38
C GLY A 51 -12.01 -11.09 -17.99
N ASP A 52 -10.90 -10.50 -17.54
CA ASP A 52 -10.76 -9.93 -16.20
C ASP A 52 -11.23 -8.47 -16.13
N ASP A 53 -11.81 -8.06 -15.00
CA ASP A 53 -11.93 -6.65 -14.66
C ASP A 53 -10.57 -6.14 -14.17
N LEU A 54 -9.96 -5.28 -14.99
CA LEU A 54 -8.65 -4.70 -14.70
C LEU A 54 -8.75 -3.25 -14.22
N PHE A 55 -9.94 -2.70 -13.94
CA PHE A 55 -10.04 -1.36 -13.34
C PHE A 55 -9.33 -1.32 -11.99
N MET A 56 -8.78 -0.16 -11.63
CA MET A 56 -7.92 -0.04 -10.45
C MET A 56 -8.70 -0.10 -9.13
N TRP A 57 -9.95 0.37 -9.11
CA TRP A 57 -10.72 0.58 -7.90
C TRP A 57 -11.97 -0.31 -7.85
N GLU A 58 -12.20 -0.90 -6.70
CA GLU A 58 -13.43 -1.64 -6.37
C GLU A 58 -14.11 -1.02 -5.14
N GLN A 59 -15.39 -1.36 -4.93
CA GLN A 59 -16.13 -0.96 -3.74
C GLN A 59 -15.85 -1.95 -2.60
N ALA A 60 -15.24 -1.48 -1.51
CA ALA A 60 -15.01 -2.31 -0.32
C ALA A 60 -16.30 -2.48 0.51
N THR A 61 -16.97 -1.36 0.77
CA THR A 61 -18.29 -1.24 1.41
C THR A 61 -18.98 0.00 0.83
N PRO A 62 -20.28 0.22 1.04
CA PRO A 62 -20.95 1.42 0.54
C PRO A 62 -20.20 2.70 0.92
N GLY A 63 -19.81 3.50 -0.08
CA GLY A 63 -19.04 4.74 0.12
C GLY A 63 -17.53 4.57 0.35
N LYS A 64 -17.00 3.35 0.28
CA LYS A 64 -15.57 3.05 0.45
C LYS A 64 -14.97 2.39 -0.79
N ARG A 65 -13.76 2.79 -1.15
CA ARG A 65 -12.94 2.19 -2.21
C ARG A 65 -11.78 1.39 -1.63
N ILE A 66 -11.40 0.37 -2.38
CA ILE A 66 -10.18 -0.44 -2.22
C ILE A 66 -9.58 -0.66 -3.61
N ILE A 67 -8.29 -0.98 -3.66
CA ILE A 67 -7.68 -1.43 -4.91
C ILE A 67 -8.25 -2.78 -5.35
N ASN A 68 -8.49 -2.94 -6.65
CA ASN A 68 -8.87 -4.22 -7.24
C ASN A 68 -7.72 -5.23 -7.05
N PRO A 69 -7.94 -6.37 -6.38
CA PRO A 69 -6.90 -7.38 -6.14
C PRO A 69 -6.36 -8.02 -7.44
N TYR A 70 -7.11 -7.92 -8.54
CA TYR A 70 -6.72 -8.42 -9.87
C TYR A 70 -5.97 -7.39 -10.72
N VAL A 71 -5.79 -6.14 -10.27
CA VAL A 71 -5.11 -5.10 -11.06
C VAL A 71 -3.69 -5.50 -11.48
N GLY A 72 -3.02 -6.34 -10.69
CA GLY A 72 -1.69 -6.88 -11.03
C GLY A 72 -1.68 -7.65 -12.36
N LYS A 73 -2.79 -8.26 -12.79
CA LYS A 73 -2.90 -8.96 -14.08
C LYS A 73 -2.66 -8.05 -15.30
N ARG A 74 -2.65 -6.73 -15.12
CA ARG A 74 -2.19 -5.79 -16.16
C ARG A 74 -0.74 -6.03 -16.57
N TYR A 75 0.11 -6.43 -15.62
CA TYR A 75 1.56 -6.51 -15.79
C TYR A 75 2.08 -7.95 -15.85
N PHE A 76 1.37 -8.88 -15.22
CA PHE A 76 1.77 -10.29 -15.16
C PHE A 76 0.88 -11.14 -16.05
N SER A 77 1.46 -11.72 -17.10
CA SER A 77 0.74 -12.59 -18.05
C SER A 77 0.95 -14.07 -17.75
N ASN A 78 2.08 -14.46 -17.15
CA ASN A 78 2.40 -15.87 -16.87
C ASN A 78 2.34 -16.21 -15.37
N VAL A 79 2.02 -15.25 -14.51
CA VAL A 79 1.88 -15.46 -13.06
C VAL A 79 0.41 -15.72 -12.72
N LYS A 80 0.10 -16.94 -12.25
CA LYS A 80 -1.27 -17.34 -11.90
C LYS A 80 -1.92 -16.43 -10.85
N ASN A 81 -1.18 -16.09 -9.80
CA ASN A 81 -1.61 -15.21 -8.72
C ASN A 81 -0.63 -14.03 -8.64
N PRO A 82 -0.90 -12.92 -9.36
CA PRO A 82 -0.04 -11.75 -9.29
C PRO A 82 -0.05 -11.15 -7.88
N PRO A 83 1.02 -10.46 -7.47
CA PRO A 83 1.04 -9.76 -6.20
C PRO A 83 -0.05 -8.67 -6.16
N THR A 84 -0.64 -8.50 -4.97
CA THR A 84 -1.53 -7.39 -4.65
C THR A 84 -0.80 -6.36 -3.78
N THR A 85 -1.46 -5.25 -3.49
CA THR A 85 -0.97 -4.20 -2.57
C THR A 85 -1.39 -4.51 -1.13
N ILE A 86 -1.17 -3.59 -0.20
CA ILE A 86 -1.57 -3.77 1.20
C ILE A 86 -3.04 -3.43 1.48
N GLU A 87 -3.89 -3.35 0.45
CA GLU A 87 -5.36 -3.32 0.59
C GLU A 87 -5.92 -2.17 1.44
N ASP A 88 -5.28 -0.98 1.36
CA ASP A 88 -5.79 0.22 2.04
C ASP A 88 -7.16 0.64 1.50
N THR A 89 -8.07 0.99 2.42
CA THR A 89 -9.38 1.54 2.10
C THR A 89 -9.45 3.05 2.30
N PHE A 90 -10.26 3.73 1.49
CA PHE A 90 -10.49 5.18 1.59
C PHE A 90 -11.91 5.54 1.14
N ASP A 91 -12.36 6.76 1.40
CA ASP A 91 -13.69 7.21 0.96
C ASP A 91 -13.77 7.37 -0.56
N SER A 92 -14.85 6.85 -1.16
CA SER A 92 -15.15 7.07 -2.58
C SER A 92 -15.28 8.56 -2.92
N SER A 93 -15.83 9.34 -1.98
CA SER A 93 -15.97 10.80 -2.08
C SER A 93 -15.11 11.46 -1.01
N LYS A 94 -14.13 12.25 -1.42
CA LYS A 94 -13.24 12.97 -0.51
C LYS A 94 -14.03 14.01 0.30
N ALA A 95 -13.96 13.94 1.63
CA ALA A 95 -14.59 14.92 2.51
C ALA A 95 -13.74 16.20 2.62
N ASP A 96 -14.37 17.34 2.90
CA ASP A 96 -13.66 18.64 2.97
C ASP A 96 -12.59 18.69 4.06
N ASN A 97 -12.80 17.98 5.17
CA ASN A 97 -11.82 17.86 6.25
C ASN A 97 -10.86 16.67 6.09
N SER A 98 -10.90 15.94 4.97
CA SER A 98 -10.00 14.82 4.74
C SER A 98 -8.66 15.24 4.14
N PHE A 99 -7.62 14.51 4.51
CA PHE A 99 -6.28 14.66 3.96
C PHE A 99 -5.81 13.32 3.41
N ARG A 100 -5.57 13.27 2.10
CA ARG A 100 -5.40 12.06 1.31
C ARG A 100 -4.00 11.98 0.71
N VAL A 101 -3.23 10.99 1.15
CA VAL A 101 -1.89 10.67 0.67
C VAL A 101 -1.94 9.38 -0.14
N PHE A 102 -1.35 9.36 -1.32
CA PHE A 102 -1.08 8.11 -2.04
C PHE A 102 0.40 7.82 -2.04
N VAL A 103 0.74 6.55 -1.80
CA VAL A 103 2.11 6.04 -1.85
C VAL A 103 2.21 5.05 -3.00
N LEU A 104 3.13 5.26 -3.93
CA LEU A 104 3.39 4.35 -5.05
C LEU A 104 4.84 3.86 -5.01
N GLY A 105 5.05 2.66 -5.53
CA GLY A 105 6.37 2.07 -5.64
C GLY A 105 6.34 0.55 -5.65
N GLU A 106 7.44 -0.03 -5.21
CA GLU A 106 7.69 -1.46 -5.33
C GLU A 106 7.56 -2.19 -3.97
N SER A 107 8.27 -3.31 -3.77
CA SER A 107 8.22 -4.11 -2.55
C SER A 107 8.61 -3.33 -1.30
N SER A 108 9.65 -2.50 -1.35
CA SER A 108 10.02 -1.62 -0.23
C SER A 108 8.94 -0.56 0.04
N ALA A 109 8.27 -0.03 -0.99
CA ALA A 109 7.15 0.90 -0.78
C ALA A 109 5.94 0.21 -0.13
N ALA A 110 5.63 -1.03 -0.54
CA ALA A 110 4.63 -1.86 0.10
C ALA A 110 4.96 -2.18 1.57
N GLY A 111 6.23 -2.04 1.97
CA GLY A 111 6.73 -2.33 3.31
C GLY A 111 7.23 -3.75 3.49
N TYR A 112 7.54 -4.48 2.42
CA TYR A 112 8.16 -5.81 2.54
C TYR A 112 9.49 -5.69 3.31
N PRO A 113 9.79 -6.59 4.27
CA PRO A 113 9.04 -7.79 4.68
C PRO A 113 8.01 -7.56 5.81
N TYR A 114 7.85 -6.33 6.30
CA TYR A 114 7.01 -5.96 7.46
C TYR A 114 5.58 -5.54 7.10
N MET A 115 5.15 -5.70 5.85
CA MET A 115 3.80 -5.39 5.41
C MET A 115 2.73 -6.28 6.11
N PRO A 116 1.51 -5.76 6.37
CA PRO A 116 1.00 -4.46 5.94
C PRO A 116 1.24 -3.30 6.91
N LEU A 117 1.64 -3.57 8.15
CA LEU A 117 1.68 -2.54 9.21
C LEU A 117 3.06 -1.89 9.45
N GLY A 118 4.15 -2.50 8.98
CA GLY A 118 5.51 -1.98 9.19
C GLY A 118 6.06 -1.10 8.05
N SER A 119 5.22 -0.64 7.12
CA SER A 119 5.65 0.23 6.02
C SER A 119 5.89 1.68 6.48
N PHE A 120 6.64 2.45 5.69
CA PHE A 120 6.80 3.88 5.96
C PHE A 120 5.48 4.66 5.81
N SER A 121 4.55 4.17 4.98
CA SER A 121 3.22 4.79 4.83
C SER A 121 2.42 4.71 6.13
N ARG A 122 2.59 3.64 6.92
CA ARG A 122 1.94 3.48 8.23
C ARG A 122 2.50 4.44 9.27
N TYR A 123 3.80 4.75 9.18
CA TYR A 123 4.42 5.76 10.02
C TYR A 123 3.84 7.14 9.70
N ILE A 124 3.75 7.50 8.42
CA ILE A 124 3.16 8.77 7.97
C ILE A 124 1.70 8.87 8.42
N ARG A 125 0.90 7.81 8.22
CA ARG A 125 -0.49 7.76 8.66
C ARG A 125 -0.61 8.00 10.17
N LYS A 126 0.16 7.25 10.98
CA LYS A 126 0.13 7.38 12.44
C LYS A 126 0.53 8.78 12.89
N ARG A 127 1.56 9.37 12.27
CA ARG A 127 1.99 10.74 12.58
C ARG A 127 0.91 11.75 12.23
N LEU A 128 0.30 11.67 11.05
CA LEU A 128 -0.79 12.56 10.65
C LEU A 128 -2.01 12.45 11.58
N GLU A 129 -2.41 11.23 11.95
CA GLU A 129 -3.53 11.00 12.88
C GLU A 129 -3.29 11.61 14.26
N LEU A 130 -2.06 11.51 14.79
CA LEU A 130 -1.69 12.08 16.08
C LEU A 130 -1.61 13.61 16.05
N VAL A 131 -1.08 14.16 14.95
CA VAL A 131 -0.81 15.59 14.82
C VAL A 131 -2.08 16.37 14.44
N TYR A 132 -2.96 15.77 13.64
CA TYR A 132 -4.17 16.38 13.09
C TYR A 132 -5.42 15.53 13.36
N PRO A 133 -5.80 15.29 14.63
CA PRO A 133 -6.92 14.39 14.97
C PRO A 133 -8.30 14.91 14.52
N ASN A 134 -8.41 16.18 14.16
CA ASN A 134 -9.64 16.78 13.62
C ASN A 134 -9.79 16.58 12.10
N ASN A 135 -8.76 16.04 11.44
CA ASN A 135 -8.81 15.68 10.03
C ASN A 135 -9.07 14.20 9.84
N LYS A 136 -9.81 13.88 8.79
CA LYS A 136 -9.91 12.51 8.33
C LYS A 136 -8.68 12.15 7.53
N ILE A 137 -7.77 11.39 8.11
CA ILE A 137 -6.52 11.00 7.45
C ILE A 137 -6.74 9.74 6.61
N GLU A 138 -6.36 9.82 5.34
CA GLU A 138 -6.40 8.72 4.38
C GLU A 138 -5.00 8.56 3.78
N VAL A 139 -4.28 7.49 4.15
CA VAL A 139 -2.99 7.16 3.53
C VAL A 139 -3.17 5.82 2.81
N VAL A 140 -3.14 5.85 1.49
CA VAL A 140 -3.39 4.71 0.61
C VAL A 140 -2.08 4.25 -0.01
N ASN A 141 -1.57 3.10 0.42
CA ASN A 141 -0.34 2.54 -0.12
C ASN A 141 -0.63 1.55 -1.25
N LEU A 142 -0.18 1.92 -2.44
CA LEU A 142 -0.30 1.20 -3.68
C LEU A 142 1.01 0.50 -4.10
N GLY A 143 1.99 0.44 -3.19
CA GLY A 143 3.21 -0.32 -3.39
C GLY A 143 2.89 -1.78 -3.71
N MET A 144 3.52 -2.30 -4.76
CA MET A 144 3.31 -3.67 -5.24
C MET A 144 4.66 -4.36 -5.41
N THR A 145 4.77 -5.64 -5.04
CA THR A 145 6.04 -6.35 -5.22
C THR A 145 6.28 -6.67 -6.69
N ALA A 146 7.55 -6.77 -7.08
CA ALA A 146 7.98 -7.26 -8.39
C ALA A 146 7.43 -6.48 -9.61
N VAL A 147 7.05 -5.22 -9.44
CA VAL A 147 6.73 -4.28 -10.52
C VAL A 147 7.87 -3.29 -10.74
N CYS A 148 7.79 -2.45 -11.77
CA CYS A 148 8.75 -1.37 -12.05
C CYS A 148 8.02 -0.04 -12.34
N SER A 149 8.73 0.96 -12.86
CA SER A 149 8.20 2.29 -13.18
C SER A 149 6.95 2.30 -14.08
N TYR A 150 6.73 1.27 -14.92
CA TYR A 150 5.51 1.15 -15.72
C TYR A 150 4.24 1.10 -14.87
N THR A 151 4.25 0.36 -13.76
CA THR A 151 3.10 0.26 -12.87
C THR A 151 2.79 1.58 -12.20
N VAL A 152 3.83 2.31 -11.77
CA VAL A 152 3.67 3.67 -11.19
C VAL A 152 3.05 4.62 -12.20
N ARG A 153 3.52 4.58 -13.46
CA ARG A 153 3.01 5.40 -14.56
C ARG A 153 1.58 5.04 -14.95
N ASP A 154 1.25 3.75 -14.98
CA ASP A 154 -0.09 3.24 -15.32
C ASP A 154 -1.13 3.53 -14.23
N PHE A 155 -0.75 3.54 -12.95
CA PHE A 155 -1.65 3.87 -11.84
C PHE A 155 -1.96 5.37 -11.76
N MET A 156 -1.04 6.24 -12.17
CA MET A 156 -1.14 7.67 -11.90
C MET A 156 -2.43 8.34 -12.39
N PRO A 157 -2.95 8.09 -13.61
CA PRO A 157 -4.21 8.70 -14.06
C PRO A 157 -5.40 8.37 -13.16
N GLU A 158 -5.48 7.14 -12.63
CA GLU A 158 -6.56 6.70 -11.74
C GLU A 158 -6.39 7.24 -10.32
N VAL A 159 -5.14 7.45 -9.87
CA VAL A 159 -4.82 8.11 -8.59
C VAL A 159 -5.20 9.59 -8.62
N ILE A 160 -4.88 10.31 -9.71
CA ILE A 160 -5.22 11.74 -9.87
C ILE A 160 -6.73 11.96 -9.74
N LYS A 161 -7.55 11.07 -10.32
CA LYS A 161 -9.02 11.12 -10.18
C LYS A 161 -9.51 11.04 -8.74
N GLN A 162 -8.70 10.50 -7.82
CA GLN A 162 -9.01 10.42 -6.39
C GLN A 162 -8.65 11.69 -5.60
N LYS A 163 -8.17 12.75 -6.26
CA LYS A 163 -7.88 14.07 -5.66
C LYS A 163 -6.93 14.00 -4.44
N PRO A 164 -5.73 13.39 -4.60
CA PRO A 164 -4.73 13.37 -3.54
C PRO A 164 -4.32 14.78 -3.12
N ASP A 165 -3.99 14.96 -1.84
CA ASP A 165 -3.32 16.16 -1.34
C ASP A 165 -1.80 16.09 -1.54
N VAL A 166 -1.25 14.87 -1.57
CA VAL A 166 0.16 14.62 -1.90
C VAL A 166 0.35 13.19 -2.39
N VAL A 167 1.28 13.01 -3.33
CA VAL A 167 1.74 11.71 -3.83
C VAL A 167 3.19 11.50 -3.41
N LEU A 168 3.50 10.30 -2.89
CA LEU A 168 4.84 9.86 -2.50
C LEU A 168 5.27 8.69 -3.37
N ILE A 169 6.48 8.74 -3.93
CA ILE A 169 7.02 7.68 -4.79
C ILE A 169 8.36 7.17 -4.26
N TYR A 170 8.47 5.84 -4.11
CA TYR A 170 9.74 5.13 -3.84
C TYR A 170 9.86 3.93 -4.79
N THR A 171 10.55 4.10 -5.93
CA THR A 171 10.60 3.11 -7.03
C THR A 171 11.93 3.16 -7.78
N GLY A 172 12.33 2.03 -8.38
CA GLY A 172 13.46 1.88 -9.29
C GLY A 172 14.39 0.71 -8.97
N HIS A 173 14.18 -0.03 -7.87
CA HIS A 173 14.98 -1.23 -7.57
C HIS A 173 14.76 -2.33 -8.59
N ASN A 174 13.50 -2.56 -8.95
CA ASN A 174 13.08 -3.60 -9.88
C ASN A 174 12.97 -3.08 -11.31
N GLU A 175 13.63 -1.99 -11.67
CA GLU A 175 13.44 -1.37 -12.99
C GLU A 175 13.76 -2.33 -14.15
N TYR A 176 14.78 -3.17 -13.95
CA TYR A 176 15.22 -4.13 -14.95
C TYR A 176 14.40 -5.43 -14.94
N TYR A 177 14.10 -5.96 -13.74
CA TYR A 177 13.56 -7.32 -13.59
C TYR A 177 12.10 -7.38 -13.17
N GLY A 178 11.54 -6.29 -12.67
CA GLY A 178 10.12 -6.15 -12.38
C GLY A 178 9.28 -6.33 -13.64
N ALA A 179 7.97 -6.50 -13.46
CA ALA A 179 7.05 -6.82 -14.56
C ALA A 179 7.19 -5.79 -15.68
N LEU A 180 7.27 -6.28 -16.93
CA LEU A 180 7.51 -5.49 -18.15
C LEU A 180 8.91 -4.87 -18.29
N GLY A 181 9.78 -4.99 -17.27
CA GLY A 181 11.16 -4.50 -17.33
C GLY A 181 12.00 -5.23 -18.39
N VAL A 182 13.03 -4.56 -18.89
CA VAL A 182 13.84 -5.02 -20.04
C VAL A 182 14.54 -6.38 -19.83
N GLY A 183 14.86 -6.73 -18.58
CA GLY A 183 15.48 -8.02 -18.21
C GLY A 183 14.49 -9.06 -17.68
N SER A 184 13.19 -8.74 -17.67
CA SER A 184 12.14 -9.57 -17.07
C SER A 184 11.69 -10.72 -17.98
N LEU A 185 11.26 -11.83 -17.37
CA LEU A 185 10.52 -12.89 -18.07
C LEU A 185 9.13 -12.43 -18.51
N GLU A 186 8.60 -11.37 -17.90
CA GLU A 186 7.37 -10.69 -18.30
C GLU A 186 7.63 -9.53 -19.28
N SER A 187 8.83 -9.40 -19.85
CA SER A 187 9.16 -8.31 -20.79
C SER A 187 8.40 -8.44 -22.11
N LEU A 188 7.93 -7.30 -22.63
CA LEU A 188 7.40 -7.17 -24.00
C LEU A 188 8.43 -6.57 -24.97
N GLY A 189 9.71 -6.55 -24.58
CA GLY A 189 10.81 -5.95 -25.34
C GLY A 189 11.32 -4.66 -24.72
N LYS A 190 12.17 -3.93 -25.47
CA LYS A 190 12.88 -2.73 -24.98
C LYS A 190 12.16 -1.42 -25.28
N SER A 191 11.13 -1.43 -26.13
CA SER A 191 10.46 -0.20 -26.57
C SER A 191 9.43 0.26 -25.55
N ARG A 192 9.75 1.34 -24.84
CA ARG A 192 8.84 2.00 -23.88
C ARG A 192 7.49 2.35 -24.49
N THR A 193 7.48 2.87 -25.71
CA THR A 193 6.25 3.26 -26.41
C THR A 193 5.33 2.06 -26.65
N LEU A 194 5.88 0.91 -27.06
CA LEU A 194 5.08 -0.29 -27.28
C LEU A 194 4.52 -0.86 -25.98
N VAL A 195 5.28 -0.84 -24.88
CA VAL A 195 4.80 -1.30 -23.58
C VAL A 195 3.65 -0.41 -23.08
N ASN A 196 3.79 0.91 -23.17
CA ASN A 196 2.73 1.84 -22.76
C ASN A 196 1.50 1.73 -23.67
N LEU A 197 1.67 1.48 -24.98
CA LEU A 197 0.56 1.18 -25.89
C LEU A 197 -0.16 -0.10 -25.45
N TYR A 198 0.57 -1.18 -25.18
CA TYR A 198 -0.01 -2.43 -24.67
C TYR A 198 -0.83 -2.19 -23.39
N LEU A 199 -0.28 -1.45 -22.42
CA LEU A 199 -0.98 -1.12 -21.17
C LEU A 199 -2.27 -0.32 -21.43
N SER A 200 -2.21 0.67 -22.32
CA SER A 200 -3.40 1.46 -22.68
C SER A 200 -4.51 0.62 -23.32
N LEU A 201 -4.13 -0.38 -24.14
CA LEU A 201 -5.07 -1.27 -24.80
C LEU A 201 -5.67 -2.32 -23.85
N ASN A 202 -4.98 -2.66 -22.77
CA ASN A 202 -5.38 -3.73 -21.85
C ASN A 202 -6.72 -3.45 -21.12
N HIS A 203 -7.21 -2.21 -21.18
CA HIS A 203 -8.54 -1.81 -20.69
C HIS A 203 -9.71 -2.27 -21.57
N PHE A 204 -9.44 -2.71 -22.80
CA PHE A 204 -10.44 -3.21 -23.74
C PHE A 204 -10.55 -4.74 -23.66
N LYS A 205 -11.78 -5.26 -23.62
CA LYS A 205 -12.04 -6.70 -23.59
C LYS A 205 -11.60 -7.37 -24.91
N THR A 206 -11.69 -6.65 -26.01
CA THR A 206 -11.14 -7.04 -27.32
C THR A 206 -9.63 -7.25 -27.28
N ALA A 207 -8.87 -6.41 -26.57
CA ALA A 207 -7.43 -6.61 -26.40
C ALA A 207 -7.12 -7.86 -25.57
N GLN A 208 -7.89 -8.10 -24.51
CA GLN A 208 -7.80 -9.34 -23.71
C GLN A 208 -8.13 -10.57 -24.57
N LEU A 209 -9.16 -10.50 -25.42
CA LEU A 209 -9.49 -11.59 -26.36
C LEU A 209 -8.33 -11.90 -27.32
N VAL A 210 -7.68 -10.88 -27.88
CA VAL A 210 -6.51 -11.06 -28.73
C VAL A 210 -5.35 -11.68 -27.95
N LYS A 211 -5.08 -11.20 -26.73
CA LYS A 211 -4.06 -11.76 -25.85
C LYS A 211 -4.32 -13.23 -25.54
N ASP A 212 -5.53 -13.58 -25.14
CA ASP A 212 -5.94 -14.95 -24.82
C ASP A 212 -5.81 -15.86 -26.04
N PHE A 213 -6.21 -15.38 -27.21
CA PHE A 213 -6.04 -16.10 -28.47
C PHE A 213 -4.57 -16.36 -28.79
N LEU A 214 -3.70 -15.35 -28.68
CA LEU A 214 -2.26 -15.49 -28.89
C LEU A 214 -1.63 -16.47 -27.90
N GLN A 215 -2.01 -16.40 -26.62
CA GLN A 215 -1.55 -17.33 -25.59
C GLN A 215 -2.01 -18.77 -25.89
N TRP A 216 -3.25 -18.94 -26.32
CA TRP A 216 -3.79 -20.25 -26.72
C TRP A 216 -3.02 -20.83 -27.92
N VAL A 217 -2.72 -20.02 -28.94
CA VAL A 217 -1.88 -20.43 -30.08
C VAL A 217 -0.51 -20.88 -29.57
N VAL A 218 0.19 -20.05 -28.79
CA VAL A 218 1.53 -20.39 -28.27
C VAL A 218 1.51 -21.69 -27.45
N LYS A 219 0.53 -21.88 -26.56
CA LYS A 219 0.39 -23.11 -25.77
C LYS A 219 0.08 -24.34 -26.60
N SER A 220 -0.71 -24.19 -27.67
CA SER A 220 -1.07 -25.31 -28.56
C SER A 220 0.13 -25.80 -29.38
N PHE A 221 1.14 -24.96 -29.59
CA PHE A 221 2.37 -25.30 -30.30
C PHE A 221 3.61 -25.44 -29.38
N GLY A 222 3.46 -25.23 -28.07
CA GLY A 222 4.52 -25.32 -27.06
C GLY A 222 4.43 -26.61 -26.23
N GLY A 223 5.57 -27.09 -25.72
CA GLY A 223 5.62 -28.23 -24.79
C GLY A 223 5.13 -27.88 -23.38
N GLU A 224 4.90 -28.89 -22.53
CA GLU A 224 4.41 -28.71 -21.15
C GLU A 224 5.28 -27.73 -20.33
N GLU A 225 4.64 -26.76 -19.66
CA GLU A 225 5.30 -25.81 -18.75
C GLU A 225 5.84 -26.52 -17.51
N LYS A 226 7.15 -26.38 -17.24
CA LYS A 226 7.74 -26.77 -15.96
C LYS A 226 7.23 -25.85 -14.85
N LYS A 227 6.75 -26.43 -13.74
CA LYS A 227 6.44 -25.70 -12.51
C LYS A 227 7.68 -24.95 -12.00
N SER A 228 7.63 -23.63 -12.06
CA SER A 228 8.69 -22.76 -11.58
C SER A 228 8.66 -22.67 -10.04
N THR A 229 9.76 -23.04 -9.39
CA THR A 229 9.93 -22.99 -7.94
C THR A 229 10.79 -21.78 -7.55
N GLY A 230 10.46 -21.10 -6.45
CA GLY A 230 11.20 -19.90 -6.02
C GLY A 230 10.34 -18.70 -5.67
N THR A 231 11.00 -17.68 -5.12
CA THR A 231 10.44 -16.35 -4.89
C THR A 231 9.98 -15.72 -6.21
N LEU A 232 9.07 -14.76 -6.17
CA LEU A 232 8.57 -14.15 -7.40
C LEU A 232 9.71 -13.51 -8.22
N MET A 233 10.63 -12.78 -7.58
CA MET A 233 11.75 -12.14 -8.27
C MET A 233 12.75 -13.13 -8.87
N SER A 234 13.03 -14.28 -8.21
CA SER A 234 13.91 -15.30 -8.80
C SER A 234 13.31 -15.90 -10.07
N ARG A 235 11.97 -15.96 -10.16
CA ARG A 235 11.24 -16.41 -11.35
C ARG A 235 11.08 -15.33 -12.42
N MET A 236 11.43 -14.08 -12.15
CA MET A 236 11.27 -12.97 -13.11
C MET A 236 12.57 -12.61 -13.82
N ALA A 237 13.74 -12.98 -13.28
CA ALA A 237 15.01 -12.72 -13.93
C ALA A 237 15.23 -13.64 -15.15
N LYS A 238 14.94 -13.15 -16.37
CA LYS A 238 15.16 -13.88 -17.65
C LYS A 238 16.63 -13.94 -18.00
N GLU A 239 17.27 -12.76 -17.99
CA GLU A 239 18.69 -12.57 -18.24
C GLU A 239 19.37 -12.31 -16.90
N GLN A 240 20.05 -13.31 -16.36
CA GLN A 240 20.63 -13.22 -15.01
C GLN A 240 21.73 -12.15 -14.90
N THR A 241 22.19 -11.57 -16.01
CA THR A 241 23.28 -10.58 -16.05
C THR A 241 22.97 -9.41 -16.99
N ILE A 242 22.93 -8.20 -16.44
CA ILE A 242 22.85 -6.92 -17.16
C ILE A 242 24.05 -6.06 -16.74
N GLU A 243 25.13 -6.16 -17.52
CA GLU A 243 26.37 -5.41 -17.27
C GLU A 243 26.18 -3.90 -17.44
N LEU A 244 26.99 -3.13 -16.72
CA LEU A 244 27.03 -1.66 -16.82
C LEU A 244 27.40 -1.22 -18.25
N ASN A 245 26.75 -0.16 -18.74
CA ASN A 245 26.99 0.43 -20.07
C ASN A 245 26.69 -0.53 -21.24
N THR A 246 25.72 -1.43 -21.07
CA THR A 246 25.16 -2.25 -22.16
C THR A 246 23.85 -1.67 -22.66
N GLU A 247 23.40 -2.09 -23.85
CA GLU A 247 22.11 -1.66 -24.40
C GLU A 247 20.94 -1.95 -23.46
N ASN A 248 20.93 -3.11 -22.78
CA ASN A 248 19.89 -3.46 -21.81
C ASN A 248 19.98 -2.59 -20.54
N PHE A 249 21.19 -2.19 -20.13
CA PHE A 249 21.37 -1.24 -19.04
C PHE A 249 20.75 0.12 -19.38
N ASP A 250 21.07 0.65 -20.56
CA ASP A 250 20.61 1.96 -21.01
C ASP A 250 19.09 1.96 -21.26
N ALA A 251 18.55 0.89 -21.84
CA ALA A 251 17.10 0.75 -22.04
C ALA A 251 16.31 0.77 -20.72
N GLY A 252 16.84 0.16 -19.65
CA GLY A 252 16.21 0.25 -18.32
C GLY A 252 16.28 1.64 -17.71
N ILE A 253 17.35 2.41 -17.97
CA ILE A 253 17.44 3.81 -17.54
C ILE A 253 16.46 4.69 -18.33
N GLU A 254 16.37 4.51 -19.64
CA GLU A 254 15.44 5.26 -20.51
C GLU A 254 13.98 4.98 -20.15
N GLN A 255 13.65 3.72 -19.86
CA GLN A 255 12.35 3.31 -19.35
C GLN A 255 11.98 4.09 -18.08
N PHE A 256 12.87 4.08 -17.08
CA PHE A 256 12.65 4.78 -15.82
C PHE A 256 12.49 6.28 -16.03
N ASP A 257 13.39 6.89 -16.81
CA ASP A 257 13.39 8.33 -17.07
C ASP A 257 12.11 8.77 -17.76
N GLY A 258 11.75 8.13 -18.86
CA GLY A 258 10.52 8.45 -19.57
C GLY A 258 9.26 8.24 -18.71
N ASN A 259 9.16 7.13 -17.99
CA ASN A 259 7.97 6.85 -17.16
C ASN A 259 7.84 7.81 -15.98
N MET A 260 8.95 8.20 -15.34
CA MET A 260 8.90 9.16 -14.23
C MET A 260 8.62 10.59 -14.72
N ARG A 261 9.13 10.98 -15.89
CA ARG A 261 8.79 12.26 -16.52
C ARG A 261 7.29 12.37 -16.80
N ASP A 262 6.68 11.35 -17.42
CA ASP A 262 5.21 11.30 -17.60
C ASP A 262 4.48 11.50 -16.25
N VAL A 263 4.91 10.80 -15.19
CA VAL A 263 4.29 10.87 -13.87
C VAL A 263 4.39 12.27 -13.27
N ILE A 264 5.57 12.89 -13.34
CA ILE A 264 5.80 14.24 -12.84
C ILE A 264 4.94 15.24 -13.60
N GLU A 265 4.88 15.14 -14.93
CA GLU A 265 4.05 16.01 -15.78
C GLU A 265 2.56 15.86 -15.43
N MET A 266 2.05 14.63 -15.35
CA MET A 266 0.66 14.37 -14.94
C MET A 266 0.32 14.98 -13.56
N CYS A 267 1.22 14.86 -12.57
CA CYS A 267 1.02 15.48 -11.27
C CYS A 267 1.05 17.02 -11.33
N LYS A 268 1.95 17.61 -12.12
CA LYS A 268 2.05 19.06 -12.29
C LYS A 268 0.82 19.64 -12.99
N GLU A 269 0.35 19.00 -14.05
CA GLU A 269 -0.88 19.39 -14.76
C GLU A 269 -2.10 19.35 -13.84
N ALA A 270 -2.16 18.35 -12.96
CA ALA A 270 -3.21 18.20 -11.96
C ALA A 270 -3.02 19.06 -10.70
N ASN A 271 -1.93 19.83 -10.58
CA ASN A 271 -1.56 20.62 -9.41
C ASN A 271 -1.48 19.80 -8.10
N ILE A 272 -0.96 18.57 -8.20
CA ILE A 272 -0.78 17.67 -7.06
C ILE A 272 0.68 17.69 -6.61
N PRO A 273 0.97 18.03 -5.34
CA PRO A 273 2.31 17.90 -4.77
C PRO A 273 2.85 16.47 -4.90
N LEU A 274 4.05 16.35 -5.45
CA LEU A 274 4.76 15.09 -5.65
C LEU A 274 6.09 15.11 -4.90
N ILE A 275 6.36 14.04 -4.15
CA ILE A 275 7.64 13.83 -3.46
C ILE A 275 8.22 12.49 -3.89
N MET A 276 9.45 12.50 -4.42
CA MET A 276 10.18 11.30 -4.78
C MET A 276 11.29 11.00 -3.77
N GLY A 277 11.42 9.75 -3.34
CA GLY A 277 12.48 9.29 -2.46
C GLY A 277 13.67 8.72 -3.24
N THR A 278 14.90 9.09 -2.89
CA THR A 278 16.08 8.37 -3.39
C THR A 278 16.10 6.95 -2.85
N LEU A 279 16.63 6.01 -3.61
CA LEU A 279 16.71 4.60 -3.25
C LEU A 279 17.91 4.33 -2.35
N THR A 280 17.71 3.51 -1.33
CA THR A 280 18.76 3.06 -0.40
C THR A 280 18.96 1.55 -0.52
N TYR A 281 20.13 1.06 -0.17
CA TYR A 281 20.53 -0.33 -0.38
C TYR A 281 21.58 -0.73 0.64
N ASN A 282 21.71 -2.01 0.91
CA ASN A 282 22.80 -2.52 1.72
C ASN A 282 24.11 -2.46 0.92
N LEU A 283 25.01 -1.57 1.34
CA LEU A 283 26.29 -1.34 0.69
C LEU A 283 27.37 -2.22 1.29
N LYS A 284 27.46 -2.24 2.62
CA LYS A 284 28.59 -2.80 3.36
C LYS A 284 28.47 -4.31 3.60
N ASP A 285 27.29 -4.78 3.95
CA ASP A 285 27.09 -6.16 4.45
C ASP A 285 26.52 -7.09 3.37
N GLN A 286 26.20 -6.55 2.18
CA GLN A 286 25.75 -7.30 1.01
C GLN A 286 26.78 -7.27 -0.12
N LYS A 287 27.47 -8.41 -0.32
CA LYS A 287 28.35 -8.64 -1.47
C LYS A 287 27.57 -8.60 -2.80
N PRO A 288 28.22 -8.19 -3.92
CA PRO A 288 27.66 -8.35 -5.26
C PRO A 288 27.23 -9.80 -5.52
N PHE A 289 26.08 -9.99 -6.17
CA PHE A 289 25.56 -11.32 -6.46
C PHE A 289 26.26 -11.95 -7.67
N ILE A 290 26.46 -11.17 -8.74
CA ILE A 290 27.13 -11.64 -9.95
C ILE A 290 28.23 -10.65 -10.35
N SER A 291 29.47 -11.14 -10.33
CA SER A 291 30.64 -10.36 -10.74
C SER A 291 31.08 -10.80 -12.13
N VAL A 292 31.05 -9.86 -13.09
CA VAL A 292 31.56 -10.07 -14.44
C VAL A 292 32.78 -9.17 -14.64
N LYS A 293 33.86 -9.74 -15.18
CA LYS A 293 35.04 -8.97 -15.59
C LYS A 293 34.95 -8.69 -17.08
N SER A 294 34.95 -7.42 -17.47
CA SER A 294 35.01 -7.02 -18.86
C SER A 294 36.28 -6.22 -19.15
N SER A 295 36.56 -5.95 -20.42
CA SER A 295 37.69 -5.10 -20.82
C SER A 295 37.54 -3.65 -20.31
N ALA A 296 36.30 -3.19 -20.12
CA ALA A 296 35.98 -1.83 -19.72
C ALA A 296 35.85 -1.66 -18.19
N ASN A 297 35.48 -2.70 -17.45
CA ASN A 297 35.14 -2.60 -16.04
C ASN A 297 35.85 -3.68 -15.18
N PRO A 298 36.34 -3.32 -13.97
CA PRO A 298 36.83 -4.31 -13.02
C PRO A 298 35.68 -5.18 -12.52
N ASP A 299 36.00 -6.37 -11.99
CA ASP A 299 34.99 -7.24 -11.39
C ASP A 299 34.44 -6.65 -10.08
N ALA A 300 33.12 -6.80 -9.87
CA ALA A 300 32.42 -6.23 -8.73
C ALA A 300 32.95 -6.74 -7.37
N ALA A 301 33.26 -8.04 -7.27
CA ALA A 301 33.80 -8.67 -6.07
C ALA A 301 35.15 -8.07 -5.65
N SER A 302 36.10 -7.86 -6.58
CA SER A 302 37.39 -7.22 -6.29
C SER A 302 37.21 -5.79 -5.80
N VAL A 303 36.30 -5.03 -6.39
CA VAL A 303 36.01 -3.66 -5.94
C VAL A 303 35.39 -3.67 -4.54
N PHE A 304 34.53 -4.63 -4.24
CA PHE A 304 33.94 -4.80 -2.90
C PHE A 304 35.02 -5.13 -1.85
N GLU A 305 35.97 -6.00 -2.15
CA GLU A 305 37.05 -6.32 -1.20
C GLU A 305 37.97 -5.10 -0.97
N LYS A 306 38.24 -4.29 -2.01
CA LYS A 306 38.93 -3.00 -1.83
C LYS A 306 38.14 -2.03 -0.94
N ALA A 307 36.82 -2.04 -1.02
CA ALA A 307 35.96 -1.27 -0.13
C ALA A 307 36.11 -1.73 1.33
N ASN A 308 36.15 -3.06 1.56
CA ASN A 308 36.41 -3.63 2.89
C ASN A 308 37.78 -3.20 3.42
N GLU A 309 38.83 -3.26 2.60
CA GLU A 309 40.18 -2.82 2.98
C GLU A 309 40.22 -1.34 3.36
N ALA A 310 39.58 -0.47 2.56
CA ALA A 310 39.47 0.96 2.87
C ALA A 310 38.71 1.19 4.19
N TYR A 311 37.62 0.45 4.41
CA TYR A 311 36.84 0.50 5.63
C TYR A 311 37.67 0.11 6.86
N LEU A 312 38.44 -0.97 6.77
CA LEU A 312 39.32 -1.43 7.86
C LEU A 312 40.45 -0.44 8.17
N LYS A 313 40.89 0.35 7.19
CA LYS A 313 41.86 1.44 7.35
C LYS A 313 41.25 2.75 7.86
N ALA A 314 39.95 2.75 8.20
CA ALA A 314 39.17 3.93 8.56
C ALA A 314 39.08 5.02 7.47
N ASP A 315 39.37 4.67 6.21
CA ASP A 315 39.11 5.55 5.06
C ASP A 315 37.67 5.35 4.58
N TYR A 316 36.73 5.84 5.37
CA TYR A 316 35.30 5.63 5.13
C TYR A 316 34.78 6.33 3.88
N LYS A 317 35.42 7.43 3.46
CA LYS A 317 35.05 8.13 2.23
C LYS A 317 35.36 7.24 1.01
N SER A 318 36.59 6.75 0.90
CA SER A 318 36.96 5.83 -0.19
C SER A 318 36.18 4.53 -0.11
N ALA A 319 35.93 4.00 1.09
CA ALA A 319 35.11 2.81 1.26
C ALA A 319 33.69 2.99 0.70
N LEU A 320 33.02 4.10 1.03
CA LEU A 320 31.68 4.41 0.51
C LEU A 320 31.66 4.48 -1.02
N GLU A 321 32.62 5.18 -1.63
CA GLU A 321 32.75 5.28 -3.09
C GLU A 321 32.97 3.91 -3.74
N LEU A 322 33.83 3.07 -3.14
CA LEU A 322 34.11 1.72 -3.63
C LEU A 322 32.92 0.77 -3.45
N TYR A 323 32.19 0.83 -2.33
CA TYR A 323 30.97 0.02 -2.15
C TYR A 323 29.90 0.37 -3.17
N ARG A 324 29.68 1.68 -3.45
CA ARG A 324 28.75 2.12 -4.50
C ARG A 324 29.18 1.63 -5.87
N LYS A 325 30.47 1.72 -6.19
CA LYS A 325 31.02 1.20 -7.43
C LYS A 325 30.86 -0.31 -7.55
N ALA A 326 31.13 -1.08 -6.49
CA ALA A 326 30.94 -2.52 -6.47
C ALA A 326 29.47 -2.91 -6.71
N LYS A 327 28.52 -2.19 -6.09
CA LYS A 327 27.09 -2.36 -6.35
C LYS A 327 26.73 -2.06 -7.81
N ASP A 328 27.21 -0.97 -8.39
CA ASP A 328 26.89 -0.60 -9.77
C ASP A 328 27.48 -1.57 -10.80
N LEU A 329 28.58 -2.24 -10.45
CA LEU A 329 29.21 -3.32 -11.22
C LEU A 329 28.56 -4.69 -11.02
N ASP A 330 27.68 -4.85 -10.02
CA ASP A 330 26.91 -6.08 -9.83
C ASP A 330 26.04 -6.31 -11.07
N ALA A 331 26.34 -7.38 -11.81
CA ALA A 331 25.63 -7.68 -13.05
C ALA A 331 24.21 -8.17 -12.77
N LEU A 332 23.88 -8.57 -11.53
CA LEU A 332 22.51 -8.80 -11.12
C LEU A 332 21.91 -7.51 -10.54
N ARG A 333 21.19 -6.77 -11.38
CA ARG A 333 20.58 -5.47 -11.05
C ARG A 333 19.30 -5.54 -10.23
N PHE A 334 19.35 -6.24 -9.10
CA PHE A 334 18.32 -6.13 -8.07
C PHE A 334 18.48 -4.87 -7.22
N ARG A 335 19.72 -4.41 -7.01
CA ARG A 335 19.97 -3.07 -6.46
C ARG A 335 19.97 -2.06 -7.60
N ALA A 336 19.23 -0.96 -7.43
CA ALA A 336 19.19 0.13 -8.40
C ALA A 336 20.59 0.73 -8.63
N PRO A 337 20.96 1.06 -9.87
CA PRO A 337 22.21 1.77 -10.17
C PRO A 337 22.20 3.21 -9.63
N GLU A 338 23.38 3.78 -9.36
CA GLU A 338 23.50 5.20 -8.92
C GLU A 338 22.86 6.18 -9.92
N LYS A 339 22.75 5.79 -11.19
CA LYS A 339 22.09 6.58 -12.24
C LYS A 339 20.62 6.88 -11.92
N ILE A 340 19.88 5.95 -11.30
CA ILE A 340 18.49 6.18 -10.89
C ILE A 340 18.41 7.27 -9.82
N ASN A 341 19.25 7.20 -8.78
CA ASN A 341 19.31 8.24 -7.76
C ASN A 341 19.76 9.60 -8.30
N SER A 342 20.65 9.59 -9.31
CA SER A 342 21.06 10.80 -10.01
C SER A 342 19.89 11.44 -10.77
N LEU A 343 19.09 10.63 -11.46
CA LEU A 343 17.87 11.08 -12.15
C LEU A 343 16.83 11.64 -11.17
N ILE A 344 16.56 10.96 -10.06
CA ILE A 344 15.60 11.45 -9.03
C ILE A 344 16.01 12.84 -8.53
N ARG A 345 17.31 13.04 -8.21
CA ARG A 345 17.82 14.35 -7.80
C ARG A 345 17.78 15.38 -8.93
N GLN A 346 18.00 14.96 -10.18
CA GLN A 346 17.86 15.81 -11.36
C GLN A 346 16.41 16.30 -11.51
N TYR A 347 15.41 15.42 -11.34
CA TYR A 347 14.00 15.81 -11.43
C TYR A 347 13.63 16.89 -10.41
N GLY A 348 14.17 16.79 -9.19
CA GLY A 348 13.97 17.84 -8.17
C GLY A 348 14.47 19.21 -8.62
N LYS A 349 15.58 19.27 -9.37
CA LYS A 349 16.12 20.51 -9.94
C LYS A 349 15.35 20.98 -11.16
N GLU A 350 15.04 20.05 -12.07
CA GLU A 350 14.46 20.30 -13.38
C GLU A 350 12.97 20.67 -13.30
N PHE A 351 12.19 19.92 -12.50
CA PHE A 351 10.75 20.07 -12.39
C PHE A 351 10.30 20.81 -11.14
N HIS A 352 11.22 21.12 -10.23
CA HIS A 352 10.98 21.73 -8.91
C HIS A 352 10.06 20.89 -8.01
N ILE A 353 10.18 19.56 -8.09
CA ILE A 353 9.51 18.65 -7.15
C ILE A 353 10.37 18.44 -5.90
N ALA A 354 9.73 18.08 -4.78
CA ALA A 354 10.48 17.72 -3.58
C ALA A 354 11.14 16.35 -3.72
N VAL A 355 12.38 16.24 -3.22
CA VAL A 355 13.13 14.98 -3.18
C VAL A 355 13.48 14.66 -1.73
N ALA A 356 13.02 13.51 -1.24
CA ALA A 356 13.45 12.96 0.04
C ALA A 356 14.76 12.20 -0.15
N ASP A 357 15.89 12.75 0.30
CA ASP A 357 17.21 12.11 0.14
C ASP A 357 17.44 11.01 1.20
N ILE A 358 16.69 9.92 1.05
CA ILE A 358 16.69 8.75 1.93
C ILE A 358 18.05 8.07 1.94
N ASP A 359 18.70 7.92 0.78
CA ASP A 359 20.05 7.35 0.65
C ASP A 359 21.06 8.11 1.54
N SER A 360 21.09 9.43 1.46
CA SER A 360 21.98 10.24 2.30
C SER A 360 21.63 10.15 3.78
N LEU A 361 20.34 10.15 4.13
CA LEU A 361 19.88 9.98 5.51
C LEU A 361 20.30 8.62 6.10
N PHE A 362 20.14 7.54 5.34
CA PHE A 362 20.51 6.19 5.80
C PHE A 362 22.01 6.10 6.06
N ASN A 363 22.83 6.61 5.15
CA ASN A 363 24.28 6.68 5.36
C ASN A 363 24.62 7.51 6.61
N ALA A 364 24.02 8.68 6.79
CA ALA A 364 24.25 9.54 7.95
C ALA A 364 23.81 8.89 9.29
N LYS A 365 22.82 7.99 9.27
CA LYS A 365 22.36 7.24 10.44
C LYS A 365 23.11 5.94 10.67
N SER A 366 23.89 5.48 9.71
CA SER A 366 24.71 4.29 9.83
C SER A 366 26.08 4.61 10.40
N GLN A 367 26.62 3.65 11.14
CA GLN A 367 27.98 3.74 11.68
C GLN A 367 28.97 4.01 10.54
N ASN A 368 29.85 4.98 10.75
CA ASN A 368 30.88 5.39 9.80
C ASN A 368 30.35 5.90 8.45
N GLY A 369 29.08 6.28 8.35
CA GLY A 369 28.54 6.89 7.14
C GLY A 369 28.20 5.91 6.01
N ILE A 370 28.14 4.59 6.29
CA ILE A 370 27.92 3.56 5.26
C ILE A 370 26.81 2.61 5.72
N VAL A 371 25.73 2.56 4.94
CA VAL A 371 24.57 1.71 5.23
C VAL A 371 24.87 0.20 5.08
N GLY A 372 24.36 -0.57 6.03
CA GLY A 372 24.48 -2.02 6.08
C GLY A 372 23.29 -2.68 6.78
N ASP A 373 23.53 -3.80 7.45
CA ASP A 373 22.52 -4.61 8.16
C ASP A 373 21.86 -3.86 9.33
N ASN A 374 22.43 -2.72 9.75
CA ASN A 374 21.84 -1.87 10.78
C ASN A 374 20.50 -1.26 10.35
N LEU A 375 20.32 -0.97 9.06
CA LEU A 375 19.08 -0.38 8.51
C LEU A 375 18.49 -1.19 7.36
N MET A 376 19.13 -2.29 6.95
CA MET A 376 18.69 -3.15 5.85
C MET A 376 18.55 -4.60 6.31
N THR A 377 17.50 -5.30 5.89
CA THR A 377 17.30 -6.73 6.21
C THR A 377 17.99 -7.65 5.21
N ASP A 378 18.19 -7.18 3.99
CA ASP A 378 18.84 -7.87 2.88
C ASP A 378 19.59 -6.88 1.98
N HIS A 379 19.62 -7.10 0.66
CA HIS A 379 20.29 -6.22 -0.29
C HIS A 379 19.62 -4.85 -0.49
N LEU A 380 18.29 -4.74 -0.28
CA LEU A 380 17.53 -3.51 -0.58
C LEU A 380 16.31 -3.24 0.30
N HIS A 381 15.83 -4.20 1.10
CA HIS A 381 14.68 -3.97 1.96
C HIS A 381 15.12 -3.37 3.31
N PRO A 382 14.56 -2.22 3.72
CA PRO A 382 14.85 -1.62 5.03
C PRO A 382 14.38 -2.48 6.20
N THR A 383 15.02 -2.30 7.37
CA THR A 383 14.48 -2.74 8.66
C THR A 383 13.22 -1.95 9.03
N LEU A 384 12.50 -2.37 10.07
CA LEU A 384 11.38 -1.59 10.61
C LEU A 384 11.82 -0.16 11.00
N GLU A 385 12.99 -0.02 11.61
CA GLU A 385 13.58 1.29 11.91
C GLU A 385 13.89 2.07 10.62
N GLY A 386 14.45 1.43 9.61
CA GLY A 386 14.65 2.03 8.29
C GLY A 386 13.36 2.57 7.69
N PHE A 387 12.26 1.82 7.76
CA PHE A 387 10.94 2.30 7.30
C PHE A 387 10.43 3.50 8.11
N GLN A 388 10.68 3.54 9.41
CA GLN A 388 10.33 4.71 10.22
C GLN A 388 11.17 5.94 9.84
N LEU A 389 12.46 5.77 9.52
CA LEU A 389 13.32 6.85 9.00
C LEU A 389 12.83 7.37 7.65
N MET A 390 12.44 6.47 6.74
CA MET A 390 11.81 6.84 5.46
C MET A 390 10.53 7.64 5.68
N GLY A 391 9.66 7.18 6.58
CA GLY A 391 8.40 7.86 6.90
C GLY A 391 8.65 9.26 7.46
N ASN A 392 9.67 9.41 8.31
CA ASN A 392 10.06 10.70 8.87
C ASN A 392 10.54 11.67 7.78
N ILE A 393 11.48 11.30 6.91
CA ILE A 393 11.98 12.22 5.89
C ILE A 393 10.93 12.59 4.84
N PHE A 394 10.03 11.66 4.46
CA PHE A 394 8.89 12.00 3.61
C PHE A 394 7.98 13.03 4.29
N PHE A 395 7.64 12.83 5.57
CA PHE A 395 6.84 13.79 6.34
C PHE A 395 7.54 15.16 6.45
N ASP A 396 8.85 15.17 6.66
CA ASP A 396 9.64 16.40 6.72
C ASP A 396 9.58 17.15 5.38
N LYS A 397 9.63 16.44 4.25
CA LYS A 397 9.43 17.04 2.92
C LYS A 397 7.99 17.50 2.68
N MET A 398 6.98 16.80 3.17
CA MET A 398 5.58 17.27 3.14
C MET A 398 5.44 18.61 3.87
N LYS A 399 6.08 18.74 5.04
CA LYS A 399 6.12 20.00 5.79
C LYS A 399 6.84 21.11 5.02
N GLU A 400 8.02 20.83 4.47
CA GLU A 400 8.85 21.79 3.74
C GLU A 400 8.11 22.44 2.56
N ILE A 401 7.30 21.66 1.84
CA ILE A 401 6.51 22.16 0.71
C ILE A 401 5.10 22.60 1.09
N ASN A 402 4.78 22.70 2.39
CA ASN A 402 3.45 23.05 2.91
C ASN A 402 2.32 22.10 2.43
N ALA A 403 2.63 20.83 2.19
CA ALA A 403 1.67 19.77 1.85
C ALA A 403 1.25 18.98 3.10
N LEU A 404 0.68 19.67 4.08
CA LEU A 404 0.11 19.10 5.31
C LEU A 404 -1.35 19.57 5.49
N PRO A 405 -2.16 18.92 6.34
CA PRO A 405 -3.47 19.43 6.71
C PRO A 405 -3.43 20.89 7.15
N LYS A 406 -4.43 21.67 6.75
CA LYS A 406 -4.50 23.12 7.05
C LYS A 406 -4.93 23.44 8.49
N THR A 407 -5.36 22.44 9.26
CA THR A 407 -5.78 22.62 10.65
C THR A 407 -4.58 22.76 11.58
N ASN A 408 -4.80 23.21 12.81
CA ASN A 408 -3.73 23.37 13.79
C ASN A 408 -3.18 22.01 14.25
N SER A 409 -1.86 21.88 14.19
CA SER A 409 -1.12 20.77 14.80
C SER A 409 -1.27 20.79 16.32
N LEU A 410 -1.67 19.67 16.92
CA LEU A 410 -1.81 19.54 18.37
C LEU A 410 -0.52 19.14 19.10
N ILE A 411 0.51 18.72 18.38
CA ILE A 411 1.78 18.23 18.93
C ILE A 411 2.93 19.06 18.36
N ALA A 412 3.80 19.58 19.24
CA ALA A 412 5.02 20.27 18.84
C ALA A 412 5.90 19.38 17.95
N TYR A 413 6.49 19.95 16.90
CA TYR A 413 7.11 19.18 15.82
C TYR A 413 8.26 18.27 16.28
N ASP A 414 9.08 18.74 17.22
CA ASP A 414 10.17 18.00 17.86
C ASP A 414 9.70 16.76 18.65
N ALA A 415 8.48 16.79 19.18
CA ALA A 415 7.88 15.66 19.89
C ALA A 415 7.15 14.66 18.96
N GLN A 416 6.91 15.00 17.69
CA GLN A 416 6.06 14.18 16.81
C GLN A 416 6.65 12.81 16.49
N ASP A 417 7.95 12.71 16.18
CA ASP A 417 8.60 11.44 15.84
C ASP A 417 8.54 10.45 17.01
N TYR A 418 8.91 10.91 18.20
CA TYR A 418 8.86 10.10 19.42
C TYR A 418 7.44 9.56 19.69
N ASN A 419 6.43 10.43 19.63
CA ASN A 419 5.03 10.03 19.85
C ASN A 419 4.52 9.07 18.77
N THR A 420 4.95 9.26 17.52
CA THR A 420 4.61 8.37 16.41
C THR A 420 5.17 6.97 16.64
N LYS A 421 6.48 6.86 16.95
CA LYS A 421 7.14 5.58 17.23
C LYS A 421 6.53 4.87 18.44
N LYS A 422 6.24 5.60 19.51
CA LYS A 422 5.60 5.06 20.71
C LYS A 422 4.19 4.52 20.45
N SER A 423 3.45 5.12 19.51
CA SER A 423 2.08 4.76 19.17
C SER A 423 1.98 3.90 17.91
N PHE A 424 3.12 3.41 17.40
CA PHE A 424 3.18 2.64 16.18
C PHE A 424 2.58 1.24 16.40
N LEU A 425 1.63 0.86 15.55
CA LEU A 425 0.92 -0.42 15.67
C LEU A 425 1.68 -1.49 14.89
N PHE A 426 2.46 -2.32 15.58
CA PHE A 426 3.19 -3.43 14.97
C PHE A 426 3.45 -4.52 16.01
N SER A 427 2.90 -5.72 15.80
CA SER A 427 2.96 -6.77 16.82
C SER A 427 4.26 -7.58 16.78
N LYS A 428 4.48 -8.31 17.87
CA LYS A 428 5.53 -9.35 17.90
C LYS A 428 5.28 -10.45 16.86
N ALA A 429 4.01 -10.77 16.57
CA ALA A 429 3.68 -11.76 15.55
C ALA A 429 4.06 -11.28 14.14
N ASP A 430 3.85 -10.00 13.84
CA ASP A 430 4.30 -9.38 12.58
C ASP A 430 5.83 -9.37 12.47
N SER A 431 6.52 -9.15 13.59
CA SER A 431 7.99 -9.26 13.65
C SER A 431 8.47 -10.68 13.31
N THR A 432 7.80 -11.71 13.84
CA THR A 432 8.08 -13.12 13.51
C THR A 432 7.80 -13.42 12.04
N LEU A 433 6.67 -12.95 11.49
CA LEU A 433 6.34 -13.09 10.08
C LEU A 433 7.39 -12.44 9.17
N ALA A 434 7.82 -11.22 9.49
CA ALA A 434 8.88 -10.54 8.75
C ALA A 434 10.18 -11.35 8.78
N GLN A 435 10.56 -11.87 9.95
CA GLN A 435 11.73 -12.73 10.08
C GLN A 435 11.62 -14.00 9.22
N TYR A 436 10.44 -14.64 9.18
CA TYR A 436 10.22 -15.84 8.37
C TYR A 436 10.26 -15.54 6.86
N ARG A 437 9.69 -14.40 6.44
CA ARG A 437 9.80 -13.90 5.06
C ARG A 437 11.26 -13.69 4.66
N ILE A 438 12.06 -13.03 5.50
CA ILE A 438 13.50 -12.81 5.26
C ILE A 438 14.24 -14.14 5.17
N THR A 439 14.01 -15.07 6.10
CA THR A 439 14.64 -16.39 6.09
C THR A 439 14.29 -17.16 4.81
N PHE A 440 13.03 -17.13 4.38
CA PHE A 440 12.58 -17.75 3.14
C PHE A 440 13.21 -17.10 1.91
N LEU A 441 13.24 -15.77 1.85
CA LEU A 441 13.88 -15.01 0.77
C LEU A 441 15.37 -15.36 0.64
N LYS A 442 16.12 -15.35 1.75
CA LYS A 442 17.56 -15.65 1.78
C LYS A 442 17.88 -17.14 1.53
N ASN A 443 16.89 -18.02 1.59
CA ASN A 443 17.04 -19.44 1.25
C ASN A 443 16.91 -19.71 -0.26
N ASP A 444 16.58 -18.70 -1.07
CA ASP A 444 16.44 -18.82 -2.52
C ASP A 444 17.56 -18.09 -3.28
N TRP A 445 17.64 -18.33 -4.59
CA TRP A 445 18.52 -17.55 -5.46
C TRP A 445 18.10 -16.07 -5.44
N PRO A 446 19.03 -15.11 -5.43
CA PRO A 446 20.49 -15.24 -5.58
C PRO A 446 21.29 -15.39 -4.28
N PHE A 447 20.64 -15.41 -3.11
CA PHE A 447 21.33 -15.51 -1.81
C PHE A 447 21.86 -16.91 -1.53
N ASN A 448 21.13 -17.93 -1.99
CA ASN A 448 21.50 -19.32 -1.84
C ASN A 448 21.50 -20.02 -3.20
N GLN A 449 22.32 -21.06 -3.32
CA GLN A 449 22.34 -21.88 -4.52
C GLN A 449 21.11 -22.79 -4.54
N PRO A 450 20.40 -22.96 -5.68
CA PRO A 450 19.18 -23.78 -5.74
C PRO A 450 19.34 -25.20 -5.19
N LYS A 451 20.52 -25.82 -5.34
CA LYS A 451 20.86 -27.14 -4.80
C LYS A 451 20.91 -27.21 -3.27
N ASN A 452 21.10 -26.07 -2.60
CA ASN A 452 21.20 -25.95 -1.15
C ASN A 452 19.89 -25.44 -0.54
N LYS A 453 18.85 -25.24 -1.37
CA LYS A 453 17.56 -24.74 -0.93
C LYS A 453 16.90 -25.75 -0.01
N LYS A 454 16.55 -25.31 1.19
CA LYS A 454 15.85 -26.12 2.19
C LYS A 454 14.35 -25.93 2.11
N ASN A 455 13.59 -26.92 2.54
CA ASN A 455 12.15 -26.81 2.70
C ASN A 455 11.81 -25.93 3.92
N LEU A 456 10.60 -25.37 3.96
CA LEU A 456 10.19 -24.44 5.02
C LEU A 456 10.30 -25.05 6.42
N SER A 457 9.89 -26.32 6.57
CA SER A 457 9.96 -27.10 7.82
C SER A 457 11.39 -27.34 8.33
N GLU A 458 12.38 -27.31 7.45
CA GLU A 458 13.80 -27.42 7.82
C GLU A 458 14.39 -26.07 8.24
N LEU A 459 13.91 -24.98 7.64
CA LEU A 459 14.36 -23.61 7.92
C LEU A 459 13.78 -23.05 9.20
N ILE A 460 12.50 -23.34 9.45
CA ILE A 460 11.72 -22.70 10.49
C ILE A 460 11.19 -23.77 11.42
N LYS A 461 11.60 -23.68 12.69
CA LYS A 461 11.08 -24.52 13.77
C LYS A 461 10.25 -23.65 14.71
N PRO A 462 8.92 -23.69 14.62
CA PRO A 462 8.06 -22.89 15.48
C PRO A 462 8.29 -23.19 16.96
N LYS A 463 8.52 -22.16 17.78
CA LYS A 463 8.84 -22.34 19.22
C LYS A 463 7.62 -22.17 20.12
N ASN A 464 6.57 -21.52 19.64
CA ASN A 464 5.38 -21.19 20.40
C ASN A 464 4.16 -21.13 19.46
N TYR A 465 2.98 -20.85 20.03
CA TYR A 465 1.74 -20.81 19.25
C TYR A 465 1.72 -19.71 18.17
N SER A 466 2.28 -18.52 18.46
CA SER A 466 2.39 -17.45 17.48
C SER A 466 3.31 -17.84 16.33
N ASP A 467 4.44 -18.46 16.63
CA ASP A 467 5.36 -18.98 15.62
C ASP A 467 4.68 -20.05 14.75
N SER A 468 3.84 -20.89 15.36
CA SER A 468 3.08 -21.93 14.64
C SER A 468 2.10 -21.31 13.65
N LEU A 469 1.37 -20.26 14.05
CA LEU A 469 0.48 -19.55 13.12
C LEU A 469 1.27 -18.82 12.04
N ALA A 470 2.40 -18.19 12.39
CA ALA A 470 3.28 -17.54 11.41
C ALA A 470 3.84 -18.54 10.39
N PHE A 471 4.17 -19.75 10.82
CA PHE A 471 4.59 -20.84 9.92
C PHE A 471 3.47 -21.25 8.96
N ARG A 472 2.25 -21.48 9.48
CA ARG A 472 1.08 -21.81 8.66
C ARG A 472 0.71 -20.71 7.66
N PHE A 473 0.90 -19.44 8.04
CA PHE A 473 0.78 -18.32 7.11
C PHE A 473 1.79 -18.41 5.96
N MET A 474 3.06 -18.76 6.26
CA MET A 474 4.09 -18.93 5.25
C MET A 474 3.85 -20.13 4.32
N GLU A 475 3.00 -21.09 4.72
CA GLU A 475 2.52 -22.22 3.91
C GLU A 475 1.22 -21.90 3.15
N ASP A 476 0.77 -20.64 3.17
CA ASP A 476 -0.51 -20.20 2.58
C ASP A 476 -1.74 -20.94 3.16
N GLU A 477 -1.65 -21.54 4.36
CA GLU A 477 -2.76 -22.26 5.01
C GLU A 477 -3.76 -21.33 5.71
N ILE A 478 -3.29 -20.18 6.17
CA ILE A 478 -4.10 -19.16 6.84
C ILE A 478 -3.71 -17.77 6.34
N THR A 479 -4.67 -16.85 6.36
CA THR A 479 -4.45 -15.44 6.05
C THR A 479 -3.82 -14.69 7.23
N TRP A 480 -3.30 -13.49 6.96
CA TRP A 480 -2.81 -12.58 8.01
C TRP A 480 -3.92 -12.18 8.99
N ILE A 481 -5.16 -12.04 8.50
CA ILE A 481 -6.34 -11.77 9.32
C ILE A 481 -6.57 -12.92 10.29
N GLU A 482 -6.65 -14.15 9.78
CA GLU A 482 -6.88 -15.35 10.60
C GLU A 482 -5.78 -15.57 11.64
N LEU A 483 -4.53 -15.23 11.33
CA LEU A 483 -3.43 -15.28 12.29
C LEU A 483 -3.73 -14.39 13.51
N HIS A 484 -4.12 -13.13 13.29
CA HIS A 484 -4.43 -12.20 14.38
C HIS A 484 -5.71 -12.56 15.14
N GLU A 485 -6.75 -13.00 14.43
CA GLU A 485 -7.98 -13.48 15.07
C GLU A 485 -7.74 -14.69 15.97
N LYS A 486 -6.96 -15.68 15.49
CA LYS A 486 -6.62 -16.87 16.30
C LYS A 486 -5.75 -16.52 17.50
N LEU A 487 -4.82 -15.55 17.37
CA LEU A 487 -4.04 -15.04 18.49
C LEU A 487 -4.93 -14.33 19.52
N ALA A 488 -5.78 -13.41 19.09
CA ALA A 488 -6.73 -12.71 19.96
C ALA A 488 -7.63 -13.69 20.72
N ASN A 489 -8.26 -14.64 20.01
CA ASN A 489 -9.14 -15.64 20.61
C ASN A 489 -8.42 -16.53 21.64
N ARG A 490 -7.16 -16.92 21.38
CA ARG A 490 -6.37 -17.68 22.34
C ARG A 490 -5.99 -16.87 23.58
N LEU A 491 -5.74 -15.58 23.43
CA LEU A 491 -5.43 -14.69 24.55
C LEU A 491 -6.67 -14.45 25.40
N ILE A 492 -7.84 -14.24 24.77
CA ILE A 492 -9.14 -14.13 25.45
C ILE A 492 -9.43 -15.39 26.26
N SER A 493 -9.24 -16.59 25.70
CA SER A 493 -9.48 -17.85 26.44
C SER A 493 -8.53 -18.07 27.62
N LYS A 494 -7.44 -17.30 27.69
CA LYS A 494 -6.48 -17.25 28.80
C LYS A 494 -6.68 -16.05 29.73
N ASN A 495 -7.79 -15.31 29.59
CA ASN A 495 -8.07 -14.05 30.30
C ASN A 495 -7.00 -12.95 30.10
N LYS A 496 -6.24 -13.00 29.01
CA LYS A 496 -5.22 -12.00 28.63
C LYS A 496 -5.84 -10.94 27.71
N HIS A 497 -6.84 -10.23 28.21
CA HIS A 497 -7.69 -9.32 27.44
C HIS A 497 -6.95 -8.13 26.82
N ILE A 498 -6.00 -7.52 27.55
CA ILE A 498 -5.21 -6.39 27.05
C ILE A 498 -4.25 -6.82 25.94
N GLU A 499 -3.64 -8.01 26.05
CA GLU A 499 -2.81 -8.57 24.98
C GLU A 499 -3.67 -8.91 23.74
N ALA A 500 -4.90 -9.41 23.94
CA ALA A 500 -5.82 -9.69 22.83
C ALA A 500 -6.25 -8.41 22.10
N LEU A 501 -6.44 -7.31 22.85
CA LEU A 501 -6.82 -6.01 22.29
C LEU A 501 -5.80 -5.54 21.26
N GLU A 502 -4.49 -5.76 21.46
CA GLU A 502 -3.44 -5.36 20.51
C GLU A 502 -3.72 -5.90 19.10
N HIS A 503 -4.06 -7.19 19.00
CA HIS A 503 -4.35 -7.83 17.71
C HIS A 503 -5.66 -7.32 17.08
N LEU A 504 -6.68 -7.04 17.89
CA LEU A 504 -7.92 -6.46 17.37
C LEU A 504 -7.74 -5.02 16.88
N LEU A 505 -6.92 -4.22 17.57
CA LEU A 505 -6.56 -2.87 17.14
C LEU A 505 -5.78 -2.89 15.82
N ILE A 506 -4.90 -3.87 15.65
CA ILE A 506 -4.16 -4.12 14.40
C ILE A 506 -5.10 -4.43 13.24
N LEU A 507 -6.04 -5.36 13.44
CA LEU A 507 -7.05 -5.72 12.43
C LEU A 507 -7.94 -4.52 12.09
N ASN A 508 -8.42 -3.80 13.09
CA ASN A 508 -9.24 -2.61 12.91
C ASN A 508 -8.49 -1.48 12.19
N TYR A 509 -7.21 -1.28 12.50
CA TYR A 509 -6.41 -0.22 11.88
C TYR A 509 -6.18 -0.46 10.38
N GLN A 510 -5.95 -1.73 10.00
CA GLN A 510 -5.80 -2.16 8.62
C GLN A 510 -7.14 -2.16 7.88
N TYR A 511 -8.20 -2.72 8.49
CA TYR A 511 -9.53 -2.85 7.88
C TYR A 511 -10.62 -2.16 8.72
N PRO A 512 -10.63 -0.81 8.76
CA PRO A 512 -11.55 -0.04 9.62
C PRO A 512 -13.02 -0.13 9.17
N VAL A 513 -13.28 -0.74 8.00
CA VAL A 513 -14.62 -0.93 7.42
C VAL A 513 -15.32 -2.18 7.94
N ILE A 514 -14.60 -3.11 8.57
CA ILE A 514 -15.15 -4.37 9.11
C ILE A 514 -15.74 -4.09 10.50
N LYS A 515 -17.05 -4.26 10.63
CA LYS A 515 -17.79 -3.91 11.86
C LYS A 515 -17.46 -4.88 13.00
N GLU A 516 -17.27 -6.14 12.67
CA GLU A 516 -17.02 -7.26 13.56
C GLU A 516 -15.81 -6.99 14.48
N TYR A 517 -14.80 -6.28 13.99
CA TYR A 517 -13.63 -5.92 14.80
C TYR A 517 -13.94 -4.92 15.91
N TYR A 518 -14.90 -4.02 15.71
CA TYR A 518 -15.38 -3.14 16.78
C TYR A 518 -16.19 -3.93 17.81
N ASP A 519 -17.04 -4.84 17.34
CA ASP A 519 -17.87 -5.70 18.20
C ASP A 519 -16.99 -6.62 19.06
N PHE A 520 -15.87 -7.13 18.53
CA PHE A 520 -14.89 -7.89 19.32
C PHE A 520 -14.23 -7.06 20.43
N ILE A 521 -13.90 -5.79 20.16
CA ILE A 521 -13.34 -4.90 21.20
C ILE A 521 -14.39 -4.62 22.29
N ASP A 522 -15.65 -4.38 21.90
CA ASP A 522 -16.76 -4.18 22.84
C ASP A 522 -16.98 -5.43 23.71
N ASN A 523 -16.86 -6.63 23.13
CA ASN A 523 -16.94 -7.90 23.86
C ASN A 523 -15.80 -8.09 24.88
N ILE A 524 -14.58 -7.64 24.58
CA ILE A 524 -13.48 -7.65 25.56
C ILE A 524 -13.81 -6.74 26.74
N ALA A 525 -14.26 -5.50 26.47
CA ALA A 525 -14.66 -4.59 27.53
C ALA A 525 -15.80 -5.17 28.38
N LEU A 526 -16.81 -5.76 27.75
CA LEU A 526 -17.92 -6.42 28.44
C LEU A 526 -17.45 -7.58 29.32
N ALA A 527 -16.51 -8.40 28.85
CA ALA A 527 -15.95 -9.50 29.63
C ALA A 527 -15.23 -8.99 30.89
N LEU A 528 -14.45 -7.92 30.77
CA LEU A 528 -13.75 -7.29 31.90
C LEU A 528 -14.71 -6.65 32.90
N LEU A 529 -15.75 -5.98 32.42
CA LEU A 529 -16.82 -5.41 33.26
C LEU A 529 -17.53 -6.52 34.08
N LYS A 530 -17.87 -7.65 33.46
CA LYS A 530 -18.47 -8.80 34.15
C LYS A 530 -17.54 -9.43 35.21
N GLN A 531 -16.23 -9.26 35.05
CA GLN A 531 -15.22 -9.70 36.01
C GLN A 531 -14.94 -8.64 37.10
N ASN A 532 -15.67 -7.52 37.11
CA ASN A 532 -15.40 -6.34 37.95
C ASN A 532 -13.98 -5.75 37.77
N ASN A 533 -13.32 -6.04 36.65
CA ASN A 533 -12.02 -5.47 36.31
C ASN A 533 -12.23 -4.13 35.59
N PHE A 534 -12.66 -3.12 36.34
CA PHE A 534 -12.98 -1.79 35.82
C PHE A 534 -11.76 -1.05 35.27
N SER A 535 -10.56 -1.30 35.79
CA SER A 535 -9.32 -0.66 35.31
C SER A 535 -8.97 -1.07 33.88
N ASP A 536 -8.96 -2.37 33.60
CA ASP A 536 -8.68 -2.86 32.25
C ASP A 536 -9.85 -2.58 31.30
N ALA A 537 -11.09 -2.69 31.80
CA ALA A 537 -12.27 -2.31 31.02
C ALA A 537 -12.17 -0.84 30.57
N TYR A 538 -11.81 0.07 31.47
CA TYR A 538 -11.61 1.49 31.17
C TYR A 538 -10.55 1.68 30.08
N THR A 539 -9.44 0.95 30.17
CA THR A 539 -8.38 1.01 29.15
C THR A 539 -8.89 0.57 27.77
N VAL A 540 -9.64 -0.52 27.70
CA VAL A 540 -10.23 -1.02 26.43
C VAL A 540 -11.26 -0.03 25.90
N LEU A 541 -12.13 0.48 26.77
CA LEU A 541 -13.19 1.44 26.42
C LEU A 541 -12.61 2.76 25.89
N LEU A 542 -11.52 3.27 26.46
CA LEU A 542 -10.83 4.46 25.95
C LEU A 542 -10.28 4.23 24.53
N LYS A 543 -9.69 3.05 24.26
CA LYS A 543 -9.22 2.71 22.91
C LYS A 543 -10.39 2.60 21.94
N ARG A 544 -11.47 1.95 22.35
CA ARG A 544 -12.70 1.83 21.57
C ARG A 544 -13.32 3.18 21.24
N TYR A 545 -13.41 4.08 22.23
CA TYR A 545 -13.89 5.44 22.10
C TYR A 545 -13.03 6.25 21.14
N ALA A 546 -11.70 6.18 21.27
CA ALA A 546 -10.77 6.90 20.41
C ALA A 546 -10.85 6.49 18.92
N ILE A 547 -11.23 5.24 18.62
CA ILE A 547 -11.43 4.79 17.23
C ILE A 547 -12.79 5.26 16.72
N LYS A 548 -13.87 4.94 17.44
CA LYS A 548 -15.24 5.28 17.03
C LYS A 548 -16.21 5.21 18.21
N PRO A 549 -16.57 6.32 18.85
CA PRO A 549 -17.50 6.28 19.98
C PRO A 549 -18.86 5.67 19.62
N ASN A 550 -19.49 5.02 20.59
CA ASN A 550 -20.85 4.46 20.49
C ASN A 550 -21.54 4.51 21.87
N ALA A 551 -22.83 4.18 21.91
CA ALA A 551 -23.60 4.14 23.16
C ALA A 551 -22.92 3.29 24.25
N PHE A 552 -22.41 2.10 23.89
CA PHE A 552 -21.76 1.18 24.83
C PHE A 552 -20.48 1.77 25.46
N SER A 553 -19.55 2.25 24.63
CA SER A 553 -18.26 2.77 25.11
C SER A 553 -18.43 4.01 25.97
N THR A 554 -19.26 4.95 25.52
CA THR A 554 -19.56 6.20 26.24
C THR A 554 -20.30 5.94 27.55
N LYS A 555 -21.31 5.05 27.55
CA LYS A 555 -22.04 4.64 28.77
C LYS A 555 -21.07 4.14 29.84
N TRP A 556 -20.22 3.18 29.48
CA TRP A 556 -19.36 2.53 30.47
C TRP A 556 -18.18 3.39 30.91
N LEU A 557 -17.61 4.23 30.03
CA LEU A 557 -16.65 5.26 30.45
C LEU A 557 -17.29 6.21 31.46
N GLY A 558 -18.49 6.70 31.16
CA GLY A 558 -19.23 7.59 32.04
C GLY A 558 -19.56 6.97 33.40
N ASN A 559 -19.99 5.71 33.42
CA ASN A 559 -20.28 4.97 34.65
C ASN A 559 -19.03 4.75 35.51
N ILE A 560 -17.90 4.36 34.89
CA ILE A 560 -16.64 4.15 35.60
C ILE A 560 -16.12 5.48 36.16
N ASP A 561 -16.15 6.55 35.38
CA ASP A 561 -15.74 7.88 35.81
C ASP A 561 -16.61 8.39 36.96
N LEU A 562 -17.93 8.17 36.90
CA LEU A 562 -18.86 8.55 37.97
C LEU A 562 -18.51 7.83 39.28
N ASN A 563 -18.28 6.52 39.21
CA ASN A 563 -17.86 5.71 40.35
C ASN A 563 -16.51 6.17 40.92
N ASN A 564 -15.59 6.61 40.06
CA ASN A 564 -14.29 7.13 40.43
C ASN A 564 -14.30 8.62 40.83
N GLN A 565 -15.49 9.22 41.01
CA GLN A 565 -15.68 10.64 41.37
C GLN A 565 -15.12 11.64 40.33
N GLN A 566 -14.90 11.20 39.10
CA GLN A 566 -14.49 12.05 37.97
C GLN A 566 -15.72 12.68 37.30
N VAL A 567 -16.51 13.43 38.08
CA VAL A 567 -17.87 13.88 37.73
C VAL A 567 -17.93 14.60 36.38
N LYS A 568 -16.99 15.50 36.08
CA LYS A 568 -16.97 16.23 34.80
C LYS A 568 -16.82 15.32 33.58
N SER A 569 -15.95 14.32 33.69
CA SER A 569 -15.74 13.34 32.61
C SER A 569 -16.94 12.40 32.49
N ALA A 570 -17.53 12.02 33.61
CA ALA A 570 -18.76 11.23 33.65
C ALA A 570 -19.92 11.94 32.93
N VAL A 571 -20.17 13.22 33.24
CA VAL A 571 -21.20 14.02 32.57
C VAL A 571 -20.95 14.07 31.06
N LYS A 572 -19.72 14.37 30.63
CA LYS A 572 -19.35 14.39 29.21
C LYS A 572 -19.71 13.08 28.50
N TYR A 573 -19.25 11.94 29.01
CA TYR A 573 -19.48 10.66 28.35
C TYR A 573 -20.94 10.21 28.42
N LEU A 574 -21.65 10.46 29.53
CA LEU A 574 -23.06 10.11 29.66
C LEU A 574 -23.96 10.98 28.77
N GLU A 575 -23.67 12.29 28.64
CA GLU A 575 -24.32 13.17 27.66
C GLU A 575 -24.09 12.68 26.22
N GLU A 576 -22.87 12.24 25.89
CA GLU A 576 -22.57 11.69 24.57
C GLU A 576 -23.28 10.35 24.34
N SER A 577 -23.40 9.51 25.38
CA SER A 577 -24.08 8.22 25.31
C SER A 577 -25.56 8.36 24.94
N ILE A 578 -26.27 9.32 25.55
CA ILE A 578 -27.68 9.57 25.23
C ILE A 578 -27.92 10.16 23.84
N GLN A 579 -26.89 10.73 23.20
CA GLN A 579 -26.98 11.12 21.78
C GLN A 579 -26.98 9.89 20.86
N TYR A 580 -26.33 8.80 21.27
CA TYR A 580 -26.35 7.53 20.55
C TYR A 580 -27.58 6.67 20.88
N ASP A 581 -27.97 6.63 22.16
CA ASP A 581 -29.15 5.90 22.64
C ASP A 581 -29.84 6.66 23.77
N SER A 582 -30.85 7.45 23.41
CA SER A 582 -31.67 8.23 24.36
C SER A 582 -32.67 7.37 25.15
N THR A 583 -32.73 6.06 24.90
CA THR A 583 -33.67 5.14 25.55
C THR A 583 -33.07 4.38 26.73
N ASP A 584 -31.75 4.43 26.92
CA ASP A 584 -31.06 3.74 28.00
C ASP A 584 -31.34 4.38 29.38
N ILE A 585 -32.28 3.77 30.11
CA ILE A 585 -32.77 4.27 31.41
C ILE A 585 -31.65 4.32 32.45
N GLN A 586 -30.72 3.36 32.44
CA GLN A 586 -29.60 3.34 33.38
C GLN A 586 -28.66 4.53 33.15
N THR A 587 -28.38 4.85 31.89
CA THR A 587 -27.54 5.99 31.50
C THR A 587 -28.20 7.31 31.89
N LEU A 588 -29.51 7.46 31.67
CA LEU A 588 -30.27 8.62 32.10
C LEU A 588 -30.25 8.78 33.63
N TYR A 589 -30.47 7.70 34.38
CA TYR A 589 -30.42 7.74 35.84
C TYR A 589 -29.02 8.17 36.35
N ASN A 590 -27.97 7.58 35.81
CA ASN A 590 -26.59 7.93 36.18
C ASN A 590 -26.24 9.37 35.78
N LEU A 591 -26.74 9.86 34.64
CA LEU A 591 -26.56 11.24 34.22
C LEU A 591 -27.27 12.23 35.16
N ALA A 592 -28.47 11.92 35.62
CA ALA A 592 -29.17 12.72 36.62
C ALA A 592 -28.36 12.82 37.93
N GLY A 593 -27.81 11.69 38.39
CA GLY A 593 -26.92 11.65 39.54
C GLY A 593 -25.63 12.45 39.31
N ALA A 594 -25.01 12.34 38.13
CA ALA A 594 -23.81 13.09 37.79
C ALA A 594 -24.06 14.60 37.78
N TYR A 595 -25.18 15.07 37.23
CA TYR A 595 -25.57 16.48 37.31
C TYR A 595 -25.81 16.95 38.76
N ALA A 596 -26.42 16.11 39.59
CA ALA A 596 -26.60 16.42 41.01
C ALA A 596 -25.25 16.66 41.70
N LEU A 597 -24.25 15.80 41.43
CA LEU A 597 -22.89 15.93 41.95
C LEU A 597 -22.17 17.17 41.40
N GLU A 598 -22.45 17.58 40.16
CA GLU A 598 -21.96 18.83 39.57
C GLU A 598 -22.74 20.08 40.03
N LYS A 599 -23.74 19.91 40.91
CA LYS A 599 -24.66 20.96 41.38
C LYS A 599 -25.52 21.57 40.27
N ASN A 600 -25.70 20.87 39.17
CA ASN A 600 -26.63 21.23 38.11
C ASN A 600 -28.02 20.63 38.37
N TYR A 601 -28.66 21.05 39.46
CA TYR A 601 -29.88 20.44 39.97
C TYR A 601 -31.05 20.53 38.99
N SER A 602 -31.15 21.63 38.23
CA SER A 602 -32.19 21.78 37.20
C SER A 602 -32.07 20.73 36.09
N LYS A 603 -30.86 20.51 35.53
CA LYS A 603 -30.67 19.46 34.53
C LYS A 603 -30.88 18.06 35.13
N GLY A 604 -30.37 17.83 36.35
CA GLY A 604 -30.59 16.58 37.07
C GLY A 604 -32.08 16.27 37.24
N TYR A 605 -32.88 17.26 37.66
CA TYR A 605 -34.32 17.12 37.86
C TYR A 605 -35.05 16.81 36.54
N GLN A 606 -34.69 17.47 35.44
CA GLN A 606 -35.28 17.19 34.13
C GLN A 606 -35.02 15.74 33.68
N ILE A 607 -33.78 15.26 33.83
CA ILE A 607 -33.42 13.90 33.41
C ILE A 607 -34.07 12.85 34.32
N ILE A 608 -34.12 13.04 35.64
CA ILE A 608 -34.74 12.06 36.54
C ILE A 608 -36.25 11.96 36.34
N THR A 609 -36.93 13.06 36.01
CA THR A 609 -38.35 13.02 35.60
C THR A 609 -38.52 12.21 34.32
N LEU A 610 -37.61 12.33 33.35
CA LEU A 610 -37.64 11.50 32.14
C LEU A 610 -37.43 10.01 32.45
N VAL A 611 -36.55 9.67 33.40
CA VAL A 611 -36.38 8.29 33.89
C VAL A 611 -37.71 7.76 34.44
N LEU A 612 -38.37 8.50 35.33
CA LEU A 612 -39.64 8.10 35.96
C LEU A 612 -40.83 8.04 34.99
N GLN A 613 -40.77 8.80 33.88
CA GLN A 613 -41.74 8.68 32.79
C GLN A 613 -41.57 7.38 31.99
N LYS A 614 -40.32 6.91 31.82
CA LYS A 614 -40.00 5.67 31.10
C LYS A 614 -40.18 4.43 31.97
N ASP A 615 -39.78 4.51 33.23
CA ASP A 615 -39.94 3.46 34.24
C ASP A 615 -40.19 4.11 35.61
N SER A 616 -41.46 4.13 36.01
CA SER A 616 -41.90 4.74 37.26
C SER A 616 -41.36 4.05 38.51
N ASN A 617 -40.88 2.81 38.38
CA ASN A 617 -40.40 1.96 39.46
C ASN A 617 -38.87 1.77 39.42
N TYR A 618 -38.15 2.55 38.60
CA TYR A 618 -36.71 2.42 38.50
C TYR A 618 -36.04 2.63 39.89
N PRO A 619 -35.19 1.70 40.35
CA PRO A 619 -34.64 1.74 41.70
C PRO A 619 -33.91 3.06 42.00
N GLY A 620 -34.25 3.70 43.12
CA GLY A 620 -33.64 4.95 43.59
C GLY A 620 -34.08 6.22 42.85
N ALA A 621 -34.83 6.12 41.74
CA ALA A 621 -35.19 7.29 40.94
C ALA A 621 -36.12 8.27 41.65
N ARG A 622 -37.10 7.76 42.43
CA ARG A 622 -38.00 8.59 43.24
C ARG A 622 -37.27 9.33 44.36
N ASP A 623 -36.33 8.68 45.03
CA ASP A 623 -35.54 9.30 46.09
C ASP A 623 -34.66 10.42 45.52
N LEU A 624 -34.00 10.17 44.39
CA LEU A 624 -33.21 11.17 43.68
C LEU A 624 -34.07 12.34 43.17
N GLU A 625 -35.27 12.08 42.65
CA GLU A 625 -36.23 13.11 42.24
C GLU A 625 -36.61 14.03 43.43
N MET A 626 -36.92 13.45 44.59
CA MET A 626 -37.27 14.22 45.79
C MET A 626 -36.09 15.08 46.28
N GLN A 627 -34.88 14.53 46.29
CA GLN A 627 -33.67 15.26 46.66
C GLN A 627 -33.37 16.42 45.69
N LEU A 628 -33.49 16.18 44.38
CA LEU A 628 -33.27 17.21 43.38
C LEU A 628 -34.34 18.31 43.43
N LYS A 629 -35.59 17.94 43.70
CA LYS A 629 -36.70 18.91 43.83
C LYS A 629 -36.48 19.87 45.00
N SER A 630 -35.96 19.40 46.14
CA SER A 630 -35.68 20.27 47.29
C SER A 630 -34.47 21.19 47.05
N LEU A 631 -33.48 20.73 46.27
CA LEU A 631 -32.28 21.50 45.93
C LEU A 631 -32.49 22.50 44.78
N ASN A 632 -33.47 22.26 43.89
CA ASN A 632 -33.81 23.14 42.77
C ASN A 632 -34.80 24.26 43.14
N GLY A 633 -35.43 24.15 44.33
CA GLY A 633 -36.39 25.13 44.85
C GLY A 633 -35.80 26.18 45.80
N ASN A 634 -34.48 26.15 46.01
CA ASN A 634 -33.66 27.19 46.63
C ASN A 634 -32.72 27.78 45.56
#